data_AF-A0A2I1R9U2-F1
#
_entry.id   AF-A0A2I1R9U2-F1
#
_cell.length_a   1.000
_cell.length_b   1.000
_cell.length_c   1.000
_cell.angle_alpha   90.00
_cell.angle_beta   90.00
_cell.angle_gamma   90.00
#
_symmetry.space_group_name_H-M   'P 1'
#
loop_
_entity.id
_entity.type
_entity.pdbx_description
1 polymer ?
#
loop_
_entity_poly.entity_id
_entity_poly.type
_entity_poly.pdbx_seq_one_letter_code
_entity_poly.pdbx_strand_id
1 'polypeptide(L)'
;MTRVKRRKLAAAATIAVAALGGVAVGTLPAQDASVVTTASAIDPAGLYNDAQSKFAGGDVTGGLELLQQVLAVAPADSDALALQAIWADQVEDVVAGRSAPGAQRAGQVQSALNRLSMMNPALATTARNIISGVATAAQIVPSTTPRPVSGRVAIVVLGYGLTANGKMAPELVNRVSAAKAQSELTTGAPVVVTGGVPKKGVTEAAAMRTWLVDNGVSASRILTEDKSGSTVANAQNTAEILRAQGIRDIVLITSPNHIRRGAADFGAMGLRVVGSLTTATELEKYQTPLAKAQQTGIRLEATRTARIPATHEPGLLPQNLPETGPGLIPEIGGKILQELLKAGSSA
;
A
#
# COMPACT_ATOMS: atom_id res chain seq x y z
N MET A 1 51.33 42.65 -11.35
CA MET A 1 51.30 41.49 -12.26
C MET A 1 51.63 40.24 -11.46
N THR A 2 50.64 39.42 -11.11
CA THR A 2 50.88 38.09 -10.53
C THR A 2 49.68 37.20 -10.88
N ARG A 3 49.91 36.23 -11.77
CA ARG A 3 48.91 35.31 -12.33
C ARG A 3 48.79 34.08 -11.43
N VAL A 4 47.58 33.77 -10.96
CA VAL A 4 47.25 32.45 -10.37
C VAL A 4 46.46 31.65 -11.41
N LYS A 5 47.03 30.54 -11.90
CA LYS A 5 46.35 29.58 -12.78
C LYS A 5 45.72 28.47 -11.94
N ARG A 6 44.39 28.37 -11.96
CA ARG A 6 43.64 27.17 -11.53
C ARG A 6 43.67 26.13 -12.66
N ARG A 7 44.12 24.90 -12.37
CA ARG A 7 44.02 23.75 -13.28
C ARG A 7 42.64 23.10 -13.12
N LYS A 8 41.90 22.94 -14.22
CA LYS A 8 40.77 22.01 -14.33
C LYS A 8 41.32 20.70 -14.92
N LEU A 9 41.08 19.57 -14.25
CA LEU A 9 41.24 18.24 -14.85
C LEU A 9 39.85 17.76 -15.23
N ALA A 10 39.63 17.57 -16.54
CA ALA A 10 38.50 16.85 -17.09
C ALA A 10 38.95 15.40 -17.32
N ALA A 11 38.19 14.43 -16.79
CA ALA A 11 38.36 13.03 -17.12
C ALA A 11 37.26 12.63 -18.11
N ALA A 12 37.67 12.30 -19.33
CA ALA A 12 36.82 11.66 -20.33
C ALA A 12 37.04 10.14 -20.24
N ALA A 13 35.98 9.36 -20.06
CA ALA A 13 36.04 7.91 -20.12
C ALA A 13 35.64 7.44 -21.53
N THR A 14 36.57 6.81 -22.23
CA THR A 14 36.36 6.14 -23.52
C THR A 14 36.18 4.65 -23.26
N ILE A 15 35.09 4.06 -23.74
CA ILE A 15 34.81 2.62 -23.64
C ILE A 15 35.38 1.96 -24.90
N ALA A 16 36.35 1.07 -24.73
CA ALA A 16 36.84 0.18 -25.80
C ALA A 16 36.41 -1.25 -25.50
N VAL A 17 35.67 -1.86 -26.43
CA VAL A 17 35.33 -3.28 -26.43
C VAL A 17 36.33 -3.98 -27.34
N ALA A 18 37.07 -4.97 -26.82
CA ALA A 18 37.96 -5.81 -27.63
C ALA A 18 37.56 -7.28 -27.52
N ALA A 19 37.29 -7.88 -28.67
CA ALA A 19 37.03 -9.30 -28.88
C ALA A 19 38.33 -10.12 -28.78
N LEU A 20 38.26 -11.31 -28.18
CA LEU A 20 39.39 -12.21 -28.03
C LEU A 20 39.50 -13.18 -29.20
N GLY A 21 40.65 -13.15 -29.87
CA GLY A 21 41.17 -14.21 -30.72
C GLY A 21 42.69 -14.04 -30.86
N GLY A 22 43.47 -15.06 -30.48
CA GLY A 22 44.89 -15.17 -30.82
C GLY A 22 45.85 -15.28 -29.62
N VAL A 23 46.59 -16.38 -29.59
CA VAL A 23 47.64 -16.74 -28.61
C VAL A 23 48.91 -15.92 -28.88
N ALA A 24 49.55 -15.41 -27.83
CA ALA A 24 50.95 -14.99 -27.86
C ALA A 24 51.65 -15.41 -26.55
N VAL A 25 52.75 -16.16 -26.72
CA VAL A 25 53.64 -16.63 -25.65
C VAL A 25 54.70 -15.56 -25.39
N GLY A 26 54.83 -15.12 -24.14
CA GLY A 26 55.88 -14.21 -23.70
C GLY A 26 55.81 -13.93 -22.20
N THR A 27 56.79 -14.41 -21.44
CA THR A 27 56.90 -14.27 -19.98
C THR A 27 57.62 -12.98 -19.60
N LEU A 28 56.95 -12.06 -18.90
CA LEU A 28 57.51 -10.93 -18.16
C LEU A 28 56.65 -10.62 -16.91
N PRO A 29 57.19 -9.94 -15.88
CA PRO A 29 56.91 -10.24 -14.48
C PRO A 29 55.58 -9.65 -13.98
N ALA A 30 54.96 -10.40 -13.06
CA ALA A 30 53.74 -10.02 -12.36
C ALA A 30 53.95 -8.73 -11.54
N GLN A 31 53.32 -7.65 -12.00
CA GLN A 31 52.82 -6.61 -11.12
C GLN A 31 51.30 -6.78 -11.07
N ASP A 32 50.84 -7.24 -9.92
CA ASP A 32 49.43 -7.45 -9.59
C ASP A 32 48.66 -6.13 -9.65
N ALA A 33 48.20 -5.77 -10.85
CA ALA A 33 47.07 -4.88 -11.02
C ALA A 33 45.84 -5.74 -11.26
N SER A 34 45.29 -6.32 -10.19
CA SER A 34 43.96 -6.88 -10.24
C SER A 34 42.97 -5.73 -10.45
N VAL A 35 42.54 -5.53 -11.70
CA VAL A 35 41.37 -4.71 -11.99
C VAL A 35 40.17 -5.48 -11.46
N VAL A 36 39.86 -5.28 -10.18
CA VAL A 36 38.58 -5.71 -9.61
C VAL A 36 37.52 -4.85 -10.26
N THR A 37 36.88 -5.38 -11.30
CA THR A 37 35.61 -4.85 -11.77
C THR A 37 34.58 -5.16 -10.69
N THR A 38 34.44 -4.27 -9.70
CA THR A 38 33.23 -4.27 -8.88
C THR A 38 32.11 -3.76 -9.78
N ALA A 39 31.52 -4.67 -10.56
CA ALA A 39 30.14 -4.47 -10.95
C ALA A 39 29.37 -4.35 -9.62
N SER A 40 28.98 -3.14 -9.23
CA SER A 40 27.99 -2.99 -8.17
C SER A 40 26.80 -3.80 -8.64
N ALA A 41 26.58 -4.96 -8.02
CA ALA A 41 25.36 -5.71 -8.23
C ALA A 41 24.22 -4.74 -7.95
N ILE A 42 23.35 -4.53 -8.95
CA ILE A 42 22.17 -3.70 -8.75
C ILE A 42 21.39 -4.34 -7.61
N ASP A 43 21.13 -3.57 -6.55
CA ASP A 43 20.38 -4.02 -5.39
C ASP A 43 18.88 -3.81 -5.63
N PRO A 44 18.11 -4.87 -5.97
CA PRO A 44 16.67 -4.73 -6.21
C PRO A 44 15.91 -4.28 -4.96
N ALA A 45 16.35 -4.64 -3.75
CA ALA A 45 15.69 -4.24 -2.51
C ALA A 45 15.87 -2.74 -2.26
N GLY A 46 17.08 -2.22 -2.47
CA GLY A 46 17.37 -0.78 -2.45
C GLY A 46 16.52 0.00 -3.45
N LEU A 47 16.45 -0.47 -4.71
CA LEU A 47 15.61 0.15 -5.75
C LEU A 47 14.11 0.12 -5.40
N TYR A 48 13.62 -0.98 -4.82
CA TYR A 48 12.24 -1.09 -4.35
C TYR A 48 11.94 -0.07 -3.24
N ASN A 49 12.85 0.04 -2.26
CA ASN A 49 12.72 0.99 -1.15
C ASN A 49 12.75 2.44 -1.64
N ASP A 50 13.64 2.75 -2.59
CA ASP A 50 13.72 4.07 -3.23
C ASP A 50 12.44 4.37 -4.03
N ALA A 51 11.88 3.39 -4.75
CA ALA A 51 10.61 3.56 -5.46
C ALA A 51 9.46 3.93 -4.51
N GLN A 52 9.35 3.23 -3.38
CA GLN A 52 8.35 3.54 -2.34
C GLN A 52 8.55 4.94 -1.76
N SER A 53 9.81 5.37 -1.55
CA SER A 53 10.15 6.73 -1.13
C SER A 53 9.70 7.78 -2.17
N LYS A 54 9.94 7.51 -3.46
CA LYS A 54 9.46 8.37 -4.56
C LYS A 54 7.94 8.50 -4.58
N PHE A 55 7.22 7.39 -4.45
CA PHE A 55 5.75 7.40 -4.37
C PHE A 55 5.24 8.19 -3.18
N ALA A 56 5.86 8.04 -1.99
CA ALA A 56 5.51 8.83 -0.82
C ALA A 56 5.78 10.33 -1.01
N GLY A 57 6.81 10.69 -1.78
CA GLY A 57 7.13 12.06 -2.17
C GLY A 57 6.29 12.63 -3.32
N GLY A 58 5.41 11.83 -3.93
CA GLY A 58 4.59 12.23 -5.09
C GLY A 58 5.29 12.15 -6.45
N ASP A 59 6.53 11.67 -6.50
CA ASP A 59 7.27 11.41 -7.74
C ASP A 59 6.87 10.03 -8.31
N VAL A 60 5.66 9.96 -8.86
CA VAL A 60 5.10 8.70 -9.40
C VAL A 60 5.93 8.18 -10.57
N THR A 61 6.37 9.06 -11.47
CA THR A 61 7.17 8.68 -12.64
C THR A 61 8.52 8.11 -12.21
N GLY A 62 9.24 8.79 -11.33
CA GLY A 62 10.52 8.29 -10.82
C GLY A 62 10.39 6.97 -10.05
N GLY A 63 9.30 6.80 -9.29
CA GLY A 63 9.01 5.53 -8.63
C GLY A 63 8.78 4.38 -9.62
N LEU A 64 8.03 4.61 -10.70
CA LEU A 64 7.79 3.61 -11.75
C LEU A 64 9.06 3.24 -12.52
N GLU A 65 9.94 4.21 -12.79
CA GLU A 65 11.25 3.96 -13.43
C GLU A 65 12.15 3.08 -12.55
N LEU A 66 12.14 3.29 -11.24
CA LEU A 66 12.88 2.43 -10.30
C LEU A 66 12.28 1.02 -10.25
N LEU A 67 10.96 0.86 -10.23
CA LEU A 67 10.32 -0.47 -10.31
C LEU A 67 10.63 -1.20 -11.62
N GLN A 68 10.76 -0.48 -12.74
CA GLN A 68 11.21 -1.09 -14.00
C GLN A 68 12.63 -1.66 -13.87
N GLN A 69 13.52 -0.96 -13.17
CA GLN A 69 14.87 -1.46 -12.89
C GLN A 69 14.85 -2.68 -11.96
N VAL A 70 14.02 -2.68 -10.90
CA VAL A 70 13.78 -3.85 -10.05
C VAL A 70 13.36 -5.05 -10.90
N LEU A 71 12.36 -4.87 -11.77
CA LEU A 71 11.81 -5.95 -12.59
C LEU A 71 12.71 -6.39 -13.74
N ALA A 72 13.73 -5.60 -14.11
CA ALA A 72 14.75 -6.02 -15.06
C ALA A 72 15.72 -7.04 -14.45
N VAL A 73 16.01 -6.94 -13.16
CA VAL A 73 16.91 -7.85 -12.43
C VAL A 73 16.16 -8.95 -11.66
N ALA A 74 14.92 -8.68 -11.24
CA ALA A 74 14.03 -9.61 -10.53
C ALA A 74 12.63 -9.66 -11.20
N PRO A 75 12.49 -10.30 -12.38
CA PRO A 75 11.22 -10.29 -13.13
C PRO A 75 10.03 -10.96 -12.43
N ALA A 76 10.31 -11.78 -11.41
CA ALA A 76 9.32 -12.52 -10.62
C ALA A 76 8.92 -11.80 -9.31
N ASP A 77 9.44 -10.60 -9.05
CA ASP A 77 9.07 -9.84 -7.86
C ASP A 77 7.60 -9.42 -7.90
N SER A 78 6.78 -10.11 -7.10
CA SER A 78 5.34 -9.91 -7.07
C SER A 78 4.93 -8.58 -6.44
N ASP A 79 5.71 -8.08 -5.49
CA ASP A 79 5.43 -6.81 -4.81
C ASP A 79 5.73 -5.63 -5.75
N ALA A 80 6.86 -5.68 -6.45
CA ALA A 80 7.21 -4.70 -7.46
C ALA A 80 6.20 -4.66 -8.61
N LEU A 81 5.68 -5.82 -9.06
CA LEU A 81 4.59 -5.87 -10.05
C LEU A 81 3.28 -5.30 -9.52
N ALA A 82 2.94 -5.57 -8.27
CA ALA A 82 1.74 -5.01 -7.65
C ALA A 82 1.83 -3.49 -7.57
N LEU A 83 2.95 -2.95 -7.07
CA LEU A 83 3.19 -1.51 -7.03
C LEU A 83 3.22 -0.88 -8.42
N GLN A 84 3.82 -1.54 -9.42
CA GLN A 84 3.83 -1.05 -10.80
C GLN A 84 2.39 -0.90 -11.33
N ALA A 85 1.54 -1.91 -11.14
CA ALA A 85 0.14 -1.84 -11.54
C ALA A 85 -0.62 -0.73 -10.80
N ILE A 86 -0.45 -0.65 -9.47
CA ILE A 86 -1.16 0.32 -8.62
C ILE A 86 -0.77 1.74 -8.97
N TRP A 87 0.51 2.05 -9.12
CA TRP A 87 0.99 3.42 -9.32
C TRP A 87 0.91 3.89 -10.78
N ALA A 88 0.99 2.98 -11.77
CA ALA A 88 0.77 3.33 -13.17
C ALA A 88 -0.65 3.89 -13.44
N ASP A 89 -1.65 3.48 -12.65
CA ASP A 89 -3.01 4.03 -12.71
C ASP A 89 -3.10 5.50 -12.25
N GLN A 90 -2.10 6.01 -11.50
CA GLN A 90 -2.13 7.39 -10.97
C GLN A 90 -1.59 8.45 -11.94
N VAL A 91 -0.74 8.07 -12.89
CA VAL A 91 -0.13 9.03 -13.83
C VAL A 91 -1.23 9.67 -14.70
N GLU A 92 -1.33 11.00 -14.67
CA GLU A 92 -2.21 11.79 -15.55
C GLU A 92 -1.58 11.96 -16.94
N ASP A 93 -2.40 12.08 -17.98
CA ASP A 93 -1.91 12.39 -19.33
C ASP A 93 -1.51 13.87 -19.40
N VAL A 94 -0.20 14.16 -19.39
CA VAL A 94 0.30 15.49 -19.79
C VAL A 94 0.55 15.47 -21.30
N VAL A 95 -0.21 16.25 -22.06
CA VAL A 95 -0.16 16.26 -23.53
C VAL A 95 1.09 16.98 -24.05
N ALA A 96 1.87 16.28 -24.87
CA ALA A 96 2.64 16.86 -25.96
C ALA A 96 2.57 15.96 -27.22
N GLY A 97 1.35 15.76 -27.73
CA GLY A 97 1.11 15.66 -29.17
C GLY A 97 1.72 14.51 -29.99
N ARG A 98 1.86 13.27 -29.48
CA ARG A 98 2.00 12.04 -30.29
C ARG A 98 1.72 10.77 -29.45
N SER A 99 0.87 9.88 -30.00
CA SER A 99 0.30 8.65 -29.43
C SER A 99 -0.80 8.83 -28.38
N ALA A 100 -1.88 8.04 -28.44
CA ALA A 100 -3.03 8.09 -27.52
C ALA A 100 -2.60 7.71 -26.08
N PRO A 101 -2.44 8.68 -25.16
CA PRO A 101 -1.69 8.48 -23.91
C PRO A 101 -2.34 7.50 -22.91
N GLY A 102 -3.67 7.35 -22.96
CA GLY A 102 -4.42 6.37 -22.15
C GLY A 102 -4.14 4.90 -22.50
N ALA A 103 -3.75 4.60 -23.75
CA ALA A 103 -3.50 3.22 -24.18
C ALA A 103 -2.19 2.66 -23.62
N GLN A 104 -1.16 3.51 -23.47
CA GLN A 104 0.14 3.09 -22.94
C GLN A 104 0.08 2.86 -21.42
N ARG A 105 -0.68 3.68 -20.68
CA ARG A 105 -0.95 3.49 -19.23
C ARG A 105 -1.80 2.25 -18.97
N ALA A 106 -2.93 2.10 -19.67
CA ALA A 106 -3.75 0.90 -19.58
C ALA A 106 -2.94 -0.36 -19.96
N GLY A 107 -2.04 -0.23 -20.93
CA GLY A 107 -1.08 -1.28 -21.29
C GLY A 107 -0.12 -1.65 -20.16
N GLN A 108 0.46 -0.68 -19.44
CA GLN A 108 1.35 -0.95 -18.30
C GLN A 108 0.59 -1.60 -17.13
N VAL A 109 -0.57 -1.04 -16.74
CA VAL A 109 -1.40 -1.61 -15.67
C VAL A 109 -1.80 -3.04 -16.03
N GLN A 110 -2.31 -3.27 -17.25
CA GLN A 110 -2.75 -4.60 -17.67
C GLN A 110 -1.60 -5.60 -17.80
N SER A 111 -0.45 -5.17 -18.33
CA SER A 111 0.74 -6.02 -18.43
C SER A 111 1.24 -6.47 -17.06
N ALA A 112 1.37 -5.53 -16.11
CA ALA A 112 1.76 -5.83 -14.74
C ALA A 112 0.76 -6.78 -14.06
N LEU A 113 -0.55 -6.51 -14.17
CA LEU A 113 -1.60 -7.36 -13.61
C LEU A 113 -1.65 -8.75 -14.25
N ASN A 114 -1.38 -8.89 -15.56
CA ASN A 114 -1.35 -10.18 -16.24
C ASN A 114 -0.20 -11.04 -15.71
N ARG A 115 1.01 -10.46 -15.64
CA ARG A 115 2.18 -11.12 -15.06
C ARG A 115 1.95 -11.51 -13.60
N LEU A 116 1.44 -10.57 -12.81
CA LEU A 116 1.13 -10.81 -11.41
C LEU A 116 0.05 -11.88 -11.23
N SER A 117 -0.97 -11.94 -12.08
CA SER A 117 -2.03 -12.96 -11.99
C SER A 117 -1.51 -14.37 -12.23
N MET A 118 -0.46 -14.55 -13.04
CA MET A 118 0.16 -15.85 -13.27
C MET A 118 1.02 -16.31 -12.09
N MET A 119 1.60 -15.38 -11.31
CA MET A 119 2.53 -15.71 -10.22
C MET A 119 1.88 -15.66 -8.84
N ASN A 120 1.03 -14.67 -8.59
CA ASN A 120 0.34 -14.44 -7.34
C ASN A 120 -1.09 -13.89 -7.60
N PRO A 121 -2.07 -14.77 -7.89
CA PRO A 121 -3.44 -14.34 -8.23
C PRO A 121 -4.15 -13.63 -7.08
N ALA A 122 -3.80 -13.94 -5.83
CA ALA A 122 -4.33 -13.24 -4.66
C ALA A 122 -3.85 -11.79 -4.62
N LEU A 123 -2.55 -11.55 -4.76
CA LEU A 123 -1.98 -10.20 -4.82
C LEU A 123 -2.44 -9.43 -6.06
N ALA A 124 -2.63 -10.09 -7.20
CA ALA A 124 -3.24 -9.47 -8.38
C ALA A 124 -4.68 -8.99 -8.12
N THR A 125 -5.45 -9.76 -7.35
CA THR A 125 -6.80 -9.37 -6.92
C THR A 125 -6.73 -8.18 -5.96
N THR A 126 -5.81 -8.20 -5.00
CA THR A 126 -5.56 -7.07 -4.10
C THR A 126 -5.17 -5.80 -4.86
N ALA A 127 -4.26 -5.89 -5.83
CA ALA A 127 -3.87 -4.76 -6.67
C ALA A 127 -5.06 -4.18 -7.46
N ARG A 128 -5.91 -5.05 -8.05
CA ARG A 128 -7.15 -4.64 -8.71
C ARG A 128 -8.09 -3.92 -7.74
N ASN A 129 -8.28 -4.47 -6.53
CA ASN A 129 -9.12 -3.87 -5.49
C ASN A 129 -8.64 -2.48 -5.07
N ILE A 130 -7.33 -2.27 -4.94
CA ILE A 130 -6.74 -0.95 -4.66
C ILE A 130 -7.03 0.01 -5.81
N ILE A 131 -6.74 -0.38 -7.06
CA ILE A 131 -6.94 0.46 -8.24
C ILE A 131 -8.40 0.90 -8.35
N SER A 132 -9.34 -0.05 -8.31
CA SER A 132 -10.77 0.26 -8.38
C SER A 132 -11.26 1.01 -7.14
N GLY A 133 -10.79 0.63 -5.96
CA GLY A 133 -11.20 1.22 -4.68
C GLY A 133 -10.81 2.69 -4.59
N VAL A 134 -9.57 3.04 -4.94
CA VAL A 134 -9.10 4.43 -5.00
C VAL A 134 -9.88 5.22 -6.06
N ALA A 135 -10.09 4.65 -7.25
CA ALA A 135 -10.83 5.32 -8.32
C ALA A 135 -12.29 5.62 -7.93
N THR A 136 -13.01 4.64 -7.36
CA THR A 136 -14.38 4.82 -6.87
C THR A 136 -14.41 5.80 -5.69
N ALA A 137 -13.49 5.67 -4.74
CA ALA A 137 -13.43 6.54 -3.57
C ALA A 137 -13.18 8.00 -3.94
N ALA A 138 -12.34 8.26 -4.95
CA ALA A 138 -12.07 9.60 -5.47
C ALA A 138 -13.33 10.31 -6.00
N GLN A 139 -14.30 9.54 -6.49
CA GLN A 139 -15.58 10.03 -7.04
C GLN A 139 -16.67 10.22 -5.99
N ILE A 140 -16.45 9.84 -4.72
CA ILE A 140 -17.44 10.05 -3.66
C ILE A 140 -17.65 11.54 -3.47
N VAL A 141 -18.90 11.97 -3.63
CA VAL A 141 -19.39 13.29 -3.22
C VAL A 141 -20.06 13.13 -1.85
N PRO A 142 -19.49 13.69 -0.77
CA PRO A 142 -20.04 13.59 0.58
C PRO A 142 -21.49 14.07 0.65
N SER A 143 -22.33 13.31 1.35
CA SER A 143 -23.75 13.59 1.51
C SER A 143 -24.19 13.26 2.93
N THR A 144 -25.12 14.04 3.46
CA THR A 144 -25.74 13.84 4.78
C THR A 144 -27.09 13.13 4.69
N THR A 145 -27.51 12.71 3.50
CA THR A 145 -28.82 12.10 3.27
C THR A 145 -28.71 10.57 3.27
N PRO A 146 -29.29 9.86 4.26
CA PRO A 146 -29.35 8.40 4.25
C PRO A 146 -30.12 7.90 3.04
N ARG A 147 -29.73 6.74 2.51
CA ARG A 147 -30.40 6.12 1.35
C ARG A 147 -30.71 4.66 1.63
N PRO A 148 -31.85 4.13 1.16
CA PRO A 148 -32.10 2.69 1.23
C PRO A 148 -31.01 1.92 0.48
N VAL A 149 -30.52 0.86 1.09
CA VAL A 149 -29.56 -0.07 0.49
C VAL A 149 -30.10 -1.48 0.70
N SER A 150 -30.17 -2.27 -0.36
CA SER A 150 -30.66 -3.64 -0.35
C SER A 150 -29.51 -4.65 -0.46
N GLY A 151 -29.81 -5.92 -0.18
CA GLY A 151 -28.82 -7.00 -0.20
C GLY A 151 -28.12 -7.22 1.14
N ARG A 152 -27.10 -8.08 1.12
CA ARG A 152 -26.34 -8.47 2.32
C ARG A 152 -25.25 -7.44 2.60
N VAL A 153 -25.63 -6.37 3.30
CA VAL A 153 -24.77 -5.21 3.59
C VAL A 153 -24.54 -5.02 5.10
N ALA A 154 -23.46 -4.34 5.46
CA ALA A 154 -23.23 -3.82 6.82
C ALA A 154 -23.09 -2.30 6.81
N ILE A 155 -23.48 -1.65 7.90
CA ILE A 155 -23.18 -0.23 8.14
C ILE A 155 -21.87 -0.18 8.92
N VAL A 156 -20.87 0.56 8.45
CA VAL A 156 -19.56 0.68 9.12
C VAL A 156 -19.34 2.13 9.54
N VAL A 157 -19.09 2.37 10.82
CA VAL A 157 -18.90 3.69 11.42
C VAL A 157 -17.47 3.83 11.92
N LEU A 158 -16.72 4.79 11.35
CA LEU A 158 -15.35 5.08 11.79
C LEU A 158 -15.32 6.02 13.00
N GLY A 159 -14.41 5.75 13.95
CA GLY A 159 -14.05 6.66 15.04
C GLY A 159 -13.45 8.01 14.58
N TYR A 160 -13.45 8.99 15.48
CA TYR A 160 -12.97 10.37 15.25
C TYR A 160 -12.05 10.87 16.39
N GLY A 161 -12.41 10.54 17.62
CA GLY A 161 -11.65 10.80 18.83
C GLY A 161 -12.58 10.90 20.05
N LEU A 162 -12.10 10.42 21.19
CA LEU A 162 -12.63 10.80 22.50
C LEU A 162 -11.91 12.04 23.02
N THR A 163 -12.65 12.92 23.67
CA THR A 163 -12.11 14.06 24.41
C THR A 163 -11.19 13.58 25.55
N ALA A 164 -10.37 14.48 26.09
CA ALA A 164 -9.51 14.18 27.25
C ALA A 164 -10.32 13.64 28.46
N ASN A 165 -11.61 13.97 28.54
CA ASN A 165 -12.50 13.50 29.59
C ASN A 165 -13.20 12.16 29.30
N GLY A 166 -12.86 11.48 28.19
CA GLY A 166 -13.45 10.19 27.81
C GLY A 166 -14.83 10.30 27.16
N LYS A 167 -15.34 11.52 26.93
CA LYS A 167 -16.60 11.76 26.20
C LYS A 167 -16.36 11.75 24.70
N MET A 168 -17.34 11.29 23.92
CA MET A 168 -17.32 11.41 22.47
C MET A 168 -17.21 12.88 22.05
N ALA A 169 -16.31 13.17 21.11
CA ALA A 169 -16.27 14.49 20.49
C ALA A 169 -17.58 14.77 19.71
N PRO A 170 -17.97 16.05 19.51
CA PRO A 170 -19.19 16.39 18.78
C PRO A 170 -19.29 15.72 17.41
N GLU A 171 -18.17 15.63 16.68
CA GLU A 171 -18.14 14.98 15.38
C GLU A 171 -18.35 13.46 15.46
N LEU A 172 -17.89 12.80 16.53
CA LEU A 172 -18.17 11.38 16.75
C LEU A 172 -19.66 11.14 17.01
N VAL A 173 -20.31 12.03 17.77
CA VAL A 173 -21.77 12.03 17.98
C VAL A 173 -22.52 12.20 16.65
N ASN A 174 -22.08 13.12 15.79
CA ASN A 174 -22.67 13.32 14.47
C ASN A 174 -22.57 12.05 13.60
N ARG A 175 -21.44 11.35 13.63
CA ARG A 175 -21.24 10.10 12.88
C ARG A 175 -22.17 8.98 13.36
N VAL A 176 -22.31 8.78 14.67
CA VAL A 176 -23.24 7.75 15.19
C VAL A 176 -24.71 8.14 14.99
N SER A 177 -25.02 9.44 14.98
CA SER A 177 -26.36 9.93 14.63
C SER A 177 -26.71 9.62 13.17
N ALA A 178 -25.76 9.83 12.26
CA ALA A 178 -25.90 9.43 10.86
C ALA A 178 -26.05 7.90 10.72
N ALA A 179 -25.31 7.13 11.50
CA ALA A 179 -25.43 5.67 11.53
C ALA A 179 -26.80 5.19 12.03
N LYS A 180 -27.36 5.82 13.06
CA LYS A 180 -28.73 5.55 13.51
C LYS A 180 -29.71 5.78 12.37
N ALA A 181 -29.68 6.94 11.72
CA ALA A 181 -30.59 7.27 10.62
C ALA A 181 -30.46 6.29 9.45
N GLN A 182 -29.23 5.89 9.09
CA GLN A 182 -29.02 4.87 8.07
C GLN A 182 -29.54 3.48 8.51
N SER A 183 -29.40 3.13 9.78
CA SER A 183 -29.83 1.82 10.31
C SER A 183 -31.34 1.61 10.31
N GLU A 184 -32.11 2.70 10.27
CA GLU A 184 -33.57 2.72 10.12
C GLU A 184 -33.99 2.37 8.69
N LEU A 185 -33.24 2.83 7.69
CA LEU A 185 -33.50 2.54 6.26
C LEU A 185 -32.89 1.20 5.79
N THR A 186 -31.86 0.70 6.48
CA THR A 186 -31.23 -0.59 6.20
C THR A 186 -31.53 -1.55 7.35
N THR A 187 -32.81 -1.88 7.51
CA THR A 187 -33.31 -2.71 8.61
C THR A 187 -32.64 -4.10 8.59
N GLY A 188 -32.23 -4.59 9.76
CA GLY A 188 -31.62 -5.91 9.91
C GLY A 188 -30.13 -5.99 9.56
N ALA A 189 -29.54 -5.02 8.87
CA ALA A 189 -28.10 -4.99 8.64
C ALA A 189 -27.32 -4.80 9.95
N PRO A 190 -26.19 -5.49 10.15
CA PRO A 190 -25.30 -5.23 11.28
C PRO A 190 -24.68 -3.83 11.16
N VAL A 191 -24.44 -3.20 12.30
CA VAL A 191 -23.75 -1.91 12.44
C VAL A 191 -22.42 -2.19 13.11
N VAL A 192 -21.32 -2.08 12.36
CA VAL A 192 -19.96 -2.19 12.88
C VAL A 192 -19.48 -0.81 13.30
N VAL A 193 -19.06 -0.68 14.55
CA VAL A 193 -18.40 0.52 15.08
C VAL A 193 -16.93 0.22 15.34
N THR A 194 -16.01 1.00 14.77
CA THR A 194 -14.56 0.74 14.82
C THR A 194 -13.77 1.93 15.38
N GLY A 195 -12.87 1.63 16.32
CA GLY A 195 -11.99 2.60 16.97
C GLY A 195 -11.55 2.11 18.36
N GLY A 196 -10.27 1.77 18.48
CA GLY A 196 -9.72 1.01 19.60
C GLY A 196 -8.81 1.75 20.57
N VAL A 197 -8.46 3.02 20.32
CA VAL A 197 -7.60 3.78 21.24
C VAL A 197 -8.41 4.18 22.49
N PRO A 198 -8.09 3.64 23.68
CA PRO A 198 -8.86 3.97 24.87
C PRO A 198 -8.52 5.37 25.39
N LYS A 199 -9.52 6.08 25.91
CA LYS A 199 -9.36 7.26 26.77
C LYS A 199 -10.14 7.04 28.05
N LYS A 200 -9.45 7.14 29.20
CA LYS A 200 -10.00 6.80 30.53
C LYS A 200 -10.67 5.41 30.57
N GLY A 201 -10.04 4.42 29.94
CA GLY A 201 -10.52 3.03 29.93
C GLY A 201 -11.67 2.73 28.98
N VAL A 202 -12.12 3.70 28.18
CA VAL A 202 -13.21 3.53 27.21
C VAL A 202 -12.67 3.70 25.79
N THR A 203 -12.95 2.77 24.89
CA THR A 203 -12.65 2.89 23.45
C THR A 203 -13.77 3.64 22.73
N GLU A 204 -13.45 4.22 21.57
CA GLU A 204 -14.47 4.86 20.74
C GLU A 204 -15.56 3.89 20.33
N ALA A 205 -15.19 2.67 19.93
CA ALA A 205 -16.13 1.64 19.53
C ALA A 205 -17.10 1.27 20.67
N ALA A 206 -16.61 1.19 21.91
CA ALA A 206 -17.48 0.97 23.08
C ALA A 206 -18.44 2.15 23.30
N ALA A 207 -17.94 3.39 23.24
CA ALA A 207 -18.77 4.59 23.41
C ALA A 207 -19.84 4.72 22.31
N MET A 208 -19.48 4.44 21.05
CA MET A 208 -20.41 4.44 19.92
C MET A 208 -21.49 3.37 20.07
N ARG A 209 -21.13 2.16 20.51
CA ARG A 209 -22.10 1.09 20.79
C ARG A 209 -23.12 1.53 21.83
N THR A 210 -22.66 2.04 22.98
CA THR A 210 -23.57 2.50 24.05
C THR A 210 -24.52 3.56 23.52
N TRP A 211 -24.02 4.57 22.81
CA TRP A 211 -24.86 5.62 22.26
C TRP A 211 -25.92 5.08 21.29
N LEU A 212 -25.56 4.17 20.39
CA LEU A 212 -26.49 3.59 19.42
C LEU A 212 -27.59 2.77 20.12
N VAL A 213 -27.25 2.01 21.16
CA VAL A 213 -28.22 1.26 21.97
C VAL A 213 -29.18 2.22 22.69
N ASP A 214 -28.64 3.24 23.35
CA ASP A 214 -29.43 4.25 24.07
C ASP A 214 -30.37 5.03 23.14
N ASN A 215 -30.06 5.06 21.83
CA ASN A 215 -30.86 5.70 20.80
C ASN A 215 -31.67 4.70 19.94
N GLY A 216 -31.91 3.49 20.44
CA GLY A 216 -32.90 2.55 19.87
C GLY A 216 -32.39 1.59 18.80
N VAL A 217 -31.08 1.55 18.52
CA VAL A 217 -30.50 0.49 17.66
C VAL A 217 -30.34 -0.78 18.49
N SER A 218 -30.93 -1.88 18.04
CA SER A 218 -30.83 -3.16 18.76
C SER A 218 -29.37 -3.56 19.01
N ALA A 219 -29.02 -3.84 20.27
CA ALA A 219 -27.68 -4.25 20.67
C ALA A 219 -27.18 -5.49 19.91
N SER A 220 -28.09 -6.40 19.52
CA SER A 220 -27.78 -7.60 18.72
C SER A 220 -27.30 -7.29 17.30
N ARG A 221 -27.61 -6.10 16.78
CA ARG A 221 -27.15 -5.63 15.47
C ARG A 221 -25.76 -4.99 15.53
N ILE A 222 -25.28 -4.59 16.70
CA ILE A 222 -24.05 -3.80 16.81
C ILE A 222 -22.85 -4.70 17.06
N LEU A 223 -21.86 -4.60 16.17
CA LEU A 223 -20.57 -5.27 16.28
C LEU A 223 -19.50 -4.23 16.63
N THR A 224 -18.67 -4.54 17.61
CA THR A 224 -17.60 -3.63 18.07
C THR A 224 -16.25 -4.12 17.57
N GLU A 225 -15.48 -3.22 16.98
CA GLU A 225 -14.06 -3.42 16.67
C GLU A 225 -13.24 -2.39 17.49
N ASP A 226 -12.57 -2.86 18.55
CA ASP A 226 -11.96 -2.02 19.59
C ASP A 226 -10.43 -2.16 19.68
N LYS A 227 -9.77 -2.67 18.63
CA LYS A 227 -8.32 -2.88 18.60
C LYS A 227 -7.59 -1.85 17.73
N SER A 228 -8.29 -1.18 16.83
CA SER A 228 -7.66 -0.32 15.83
C SER A 228 -7.19 1.03 16.36
N GLY A 229 -5.93 1.39 16.05
CA GLY A 229 -5.33 2.69 16.35
C GLY A 229 -5.24 3.66 15.17
N SER A 230 -5.64 3.23 13.97
CA SER A 230 -5.46 3.96 12.71
C SER A 230 -6.54 3.60 11.69
N THR A 231 -6.69 4.39 10.63
CA THR A 231 -7.61 4.07 9.51
C THR A 231 -7.28 2.72 8.87
N VAL A 232 -5.98 2.45 8.66
CA VAL A 232 -5.45 1.17 8.15
C VAL A 232 -5.94 0.00 9.01
N ALA A 233 -5.76 0.10 10.33
CA ALA A 233 -6.19 -0.95 11.25
C ALA A 233 -7.73 -1.10 11.28
N ASN A 234 -8.47 0.01 11.25
CA ASN A 234 -9.94 0.00 11.20
C ASN A 234 -10.43 -0.84 10.02
N ALA A 235 -9.87 -0.60 8.82
CA ALA A 235 -10.23 -1.31 7.60
C ALA A 235 -9.86 -2.79 7.67
N GLN A 236 -8.64 -3.12 8.12
CA GLN A 236 -8.18 -4.50 8.24
C GLN A 236 -9.03 -5.32 9.21
N ASN A 237 -9.20 -4.84 10.45
CA ASN A 237 -9.90 -5.55 11.51
C ASN A 237 -11.41 -5.65 11.21
N THR A 238 -12.02 -4.59 10.69
CA THR A 238 -13.43 -4.62 10.28
C THR A 238 -13.66 -5.58 9.12
N ALA A 239 -12.76 -5.62 8.13
CA ALA A 239 -12.88 -6.57 7.02
C ALA A 239 -12.79 -8.03 7.49
N GLU A 240 -11.98 -8.31 8.51
CA GLU A 240 -11.94 -9.63 9.16
C GLU A 240 -13.27 -10.01 9.81
N ILE A 241 -13.88 -9.09 10.57
CA ILE A 241 -15.21 -9.29 11.18
C ILE A 241 -16.27 -9.55 10.11
N LEU A 242 -16.32 -8.74 9.06
CA LEU A 242 -17.35 -8.84 8.01
C LEU A 242 -17.19 -10.09 7.14
N ARG A 243 -15.94 -10.51 6.87
CA ARG A 243 -15.66 -11.73 6.11
C ARG A 243 -16.13 -12.98 6.85
N ALA A 244 -15.99 -13.03 8.17
CA ALA A 244 -16.54 -14.10 8.99
C ALA A 244 -18.08 -14.17 8.92
N GLN A 245 -18.75 -13.06 8.57
CA GLN A 245 -20.19 -13.00 8.35
C GLN A 245 -20.58 -13.12 6.87
N GLY A 246 -19.65 -13.37 5.95
CA GLY A 246 -19.92 -13.42 4.51
C GLY A 246 -20.44 -12.11 3.92
N ILE A 247 -20.15 -10.97 4.56
CA ILE A 247 -20.56 -9.64 4.11
C ILE A 247 -19.37 -9.01 3.36
N ARG A 248 -19.63 -8.47 2.17
CA ARG A 248 -18.64 -7.73 1.37
C ARG A 248 -19.05 -6.30 1.06
N ASP A 249 -20.33 -5.98 1.22
CA ASP A 249 -20.88 -4.70 0.86
C ASP A 249 -21.10 -3.86 2.12
N ILE A 250 -20.64 -2.62 2.09
CA ILE A 250 -20.73 -1.72 3.23
C ILE A 250 -21.36 -0.38 2.85
N VAL A 251 -22.11 0.17 3.81
CA VAL A 251 -22.40 1.60 3.88
C VAL A 251 -21.40 2.23 4.84
N LEU A 252 -20.51 3.07 4.32
CA LEU A 252 -19.44 3.67 5.10
C LEU A 252 -19.87 5.02 5.68
N ILE A 253 -19.64 5.22 6.98
CA ILE A 253 -20.02 6.42 7.72
C ILE A 253 -18.80 7.03 8.41
N THR A 254 -18.47 8.26 8.02
CA THR A 254 -17.37 9.06 8.62
C THR A 254 -17.52 10.54 8.26
N SER A 255 -16.55 11.39 8.59
CA SER A 255 -16.57 12.82 8.27
C SER A 255 -16.32 13.08 6.78
N PRO A 256 -16.80 14.21 6.21
CA PRO A 256 -16.57 14.58 4.81
C PRO A 256 -15.09 14.55 4.39
N ASN A 257 -14.19 15.03 5.24
CA ASN A 257 -12.75 15.03 4.98
C ASN A 257 -12.11 13.63 4.96
N HIS A 258 -12.81 12.61 5.46
CA HIS A 258 -12.27 11.28 5.69
C HIS A 258 -12.89 10.20 4.79
N ILE A 259 -14.08 10.45 4.24
CA ILE A 259 -14.87 9.40 3.55
C ILE A 259 -14.15 8.77 2.37
N ARG A 260 -13.42 9.56 1.57
CA ARG A 260 -12.67 9.05 0.40
C ARG A 260 -11.51 8.15 0.83
N ARG A 261 -10.76 8.58 1.86
CA ARG A 261 -9.63 7.81 2.37
C ARG A 261 -10.10 6.48 2.96
N GLY A 262 -11.09 6.53 3.85
CA GLY A 262 -11.67 5.31 4.43
C GLY A 262 -12.24 4.38 3.36
N ALA A 263 -12.97 4.91 2.36
CA ALA A 263 -13.53 4.09 1.29
C ALA A 263 -12.46 3.35 0.47
N ALA A 264 -11.32 4.01 0.19
CA ALA A 264 -10.20 3.38 -0.50
C ALA A 264 -9.55 2.27 0.34
N ASP A 265 -9.39 2.48 1.65
CA ASP A 265 -8.84 1.47 2.57
C ASP A 265 -9.74 0.23 2.68
N PHE A 266 -11.05 0.42 2.84
CA PHE A 266 -12.01 -0.69 2.82
C PHE A 266 -12.00 -1.40 1.46
N GLY A 267 -11.89 -0.63 0.36
CA GLY A 267 -11.70 -1.14 -1.00
C GLY A 267 -10.46 -2.04 -1.10
N ALA A 268 -9.32 -1.60 -0.57
CA ALA A 268 -8.07 -2.36 -0.55
C ALA A 268 -8.19 -3.70 0.19
N MET A 269 -9.06 -3.79 1.20
CA MET A 269 -9.38 -5.03 1.92
C MET A 269 -10.43 -5.92 1.22
N GLY A 270 -10.86 -5.55 0.01
CA GLY A 270 -11.81 -6.31 -0.80
C GLY A 270 -13.28 -6.09 -0.43
N LEU A 271 -13.59 -5.04 0.33
CA LEU A 271 -14.97 -4.63 0.60
C LEU A 271 -15.44 -3.62 -0.46
N ARG A 272 -16.74 -3.62 -0.75
CA ARG A 272 -17.35 -2.69 -1.70
C ARG A 272 -18.16 -1.64 -0.94
N VAL A 273 -17.81 -0.38 -1.12
CA VAL A 273 -18.58 0.75 -0.59
C VAL A 273 -19.77 0.99 -1.52
N VAL A 274 -20.92 0.40 -1.17
CA VAL A 274 -22.17 0.52 -1.96
C VAL A 274 -23.01 1.72 -1.55
N GLY A 275 -22.68 2.33 -0.40
CA GLY A 275 -23.23 3.60 0.06
C GLY A 275 -22.22 4.32 0.94
N SER A 276 -22.34 5.64 1.00
CA SER A 276 -21.56 6.46 1.91
C SER A 276 -22.43 7.55 2.50
N LEU A 277 -22.29 7.80 3.79
CA LEU A 277 -23.00 8.86 4.51
C LEU A 277 -22.00 9.63 5.36
N THR A 278 -22.09 10.96 5.36
CA THR A 278 -21.20 11.82 6.12
C THR A 278 -21.97 12.76 7.04
N THR A 279 -21.24 13.43 7.92
CA THR A 279 -21.76 14.54 8.72
C THR A 279 -21.83 15.82 7.89
N ALA A 280 -22.40 16.89 8.45
CA ALA A 280 -22.46 18.20 7.82
C ALA A 280 -21.17 19.04 8.00
N THR A 281 -20.17 18.51 8.71
CA THR A 281 -18.98 19.26 9.12
C THR A 281 -18.12 19.65 7.91
N GLU A 282 -18.11 20.95 7.60
CA GLU A 282 -17.38 21.55 6.47
C GLU A 282 -17.67 20.86 5.12
N LEU A 283 -18.90 20.36 4.96
CA LEU A 283 -19.32 19.52 3.85
C LEU A 283 -19.04 20.17 2.48
N GLU A 284 -19.17 21.49 2.40
CA GLU A 284 -18.95 22.29 1.20
C GLU A 284 -17.51 22.21 0.66
N LYS A 285 -16.51 21.99 1.53
CA LYS A 285 -15.10 21.89 1.12
C LYS A 285 -14.77 20.63 0.33
N TYR A 286 -15.65 19.62 0.39
CA TYR A 286 -15.38 18.28 -0.13
C TYR A 286 -16.32 17.88 -1.27
N GLN A 287 -17.09 18.80 -1.83
CA GLN A 287 -18.06 18.50 -2.90
C GLN A 287 -17.39 18.10 -4.23
N THR A 288 -16.16 18.58 -4.49
CA THR A 288 -15.45 18.26 -5.72
C THR A 288 -14.74 16.90 -5.62
N PRO A 289 -14.97 15.96 -6.55
CA PRO A 289 -14.19 14.73 -6.69
C PRO A 289 -12.69 14.98 -6.82
N LEU A 290 -11.87 14.00 -6.42
CA LEU A 290 -10.42 14.12 -6.48
C LEU A 290 -9.88 13.80 -7.89
N ALA A 291 -9.10 14.73 -8.45
CA ALA A 291 -8.27 14.46 -9.62
C ALA A 291 -7.18 13.42 -9.27
N LYS A 292 -6.59 12.75 -10.27
CA LYS A 292 -5.60 11.69 -10.05
C LYS A 292 -4.35 12.22 -9.35
N ALA A 293 -3.92 13.44 -9.66
CA ALA A 293 -2.83 14.13 -8.98
C ALA A 293 -3.06 14.30 -7.46
N GLN A 294 -4.32 14.32 -7.01
CA GLN A 294 -4.70 14.47 -5.60
C GLN A 294 -4.84 13.12 -4.88
N GLN A 295 -4.65 11.99 -5.57
CA GLN A 295 -4.90 10.64 -5.02
C GLN A 295 -3.66 9.99 -4.39
N THR A 296 -2.46 10.60 -4.45
CA THR A 296 -1.21 10.03 -3.92
C THR A 296 -1.34 9.53 -2.48
N GLY A 297 -1.84 10.38 -1.58
CA GLY A 297 -1.95 10.03 -0.16
C GLY A 297 -2.93 8.86 0.07
N ILE A 298 -4.06 8.87 -0.64
CA ILE A 298 -5.07 7.81 -0.53
C ILE A 298 -4.54 6.49 -1.09
N ARG A 299 -3.81 6.52 -2.21
CA ARG A 299 -3.21 5.32 -2.81
C ARG A 299 -2.12 4.72 -1.95
N LEU A 300 -1.29 5.57 -1.33
CA LEU A 300 -0.26 5.13 -0.38
C LEU A 300 -0.88 4.47 0.84
N GLU A 301 -1.93 5.07 1.43
CA GLU A 301 -2.63 4.49 2.57
C GLU A 301 -3.31 3.16 2.19
N ALA A 302 -4.01 3.09 1.05
CA ALA A 302 -4.63 1.86 0.54
C ALA A 302 -3.60 0.73 0.30
N THR A 303 -2.41 1.06 -0.19
CA THR A 303 -1.30 0.10 -0.39
C THR A 303 -0.83 -0.48 0.95
N ARG A 304 -0.71 0.36 1.99
CA ARG A 304 -0.37 -0.06 3.36
C ARG A 304 -1.51 -0.88 3.97
N THR A 305 -2.75 -0.48 3.74
CA THR A 305 -3.94 -1.21 4.18
C THR A 305 -3.96 -2.63 3.64
N ALA A 306 -3.60 -2.82 2.37
CA ALA A 306 -3.46 -4.13 1.73
C ALA A 306 -2.24 -4.95 2.20
N ARG A 307 -1.40 -4.43 3.10
CA ARG A 307 -0.19 -5.09 3.61
C ARG A 307 0.86 -5.39 2.52
N ILE A 308 0.90 -4.61 1.44
CA ILE A 308 2.02 -4.65 0.49
C ILE A 308 3.25 -4.08 1.20
N PRO A 309 4.41 -4.76 1.18
CA PRO A 309 5.58 -4.35 1.97
C PRO A 309 6.02 -2.91 1.70
N ALA A 310 6.23 -2.15 2.77
CA ALA A 310 6.75 -0.79 2.67
C ALA A 310 8.23 -0.79 2.25
N THR A 311 8.96 -1.83 2.64
CA THR A 311 10.37 -2.03 2.35
C THR A 311 10.69 -3.50 2.09
N HIS A 312 11.79 -3.75 1.39
CA HIS A 312 12.46 -5.04 1.27
C HIS A 312 13.78 -5.01 2.04
N GLU A 313 14.13 -6.13 2.67
CA GLU A 313 15.41 -6.32 3.35
C GLU A 313 16.53 -6.63 2.32
N PRO A 314 17.69 -5.96 2.38
CA PRO A 314 18.81 -6.25 1.50
C PRO A 314 19.30 -7.70 1.64
N GLY A 315 19.52 -8.39 0.51
CA GLY A 315 20.15 -9.71 0.48
C GLY A 315 19.23 -10.92 0.66
N LEU A 316 17.92 -10.72 0.83
CA LEU A 316 16.93 -11.79 0.73
C LEU A 316 16.21 -11.68 -0.61
N LEU A 317 16.37 -12.69 -1.48
CA LEU A 317 15.45 -12.85 -2.60
C LEU A 317 14.02 -13.00 -2.05
N PRO A 318 13.00 -12.44 -2.71
CA PRO A 318 11.62 -12.53 -2.24
C PRO A 318 11.23 -13.99 -2.02
N GLN A 319 10.47 -14.27 -0.94
CA GLN A 319 10.14 -15.61 -0.41
C GLN A 319 9.29 -16.50 -1.33
N ASN A 320 9.13 -16.15 -2.61
CA ASN A 320 8.30 -16.86 -3.58
C ASN A 320 9.13 -17.62 -4.62
N LEU A 321 10.24 -18.25 -4.20
CA LEU A 321 10.80 -19.35 -4.99
C LEU A 321 9.85 -20.55 -4.88
N PRO A 322 9.58 -21.29 -5.97
CA PRO A 322 8.76 -22.50 -5.90
C PRO A 322 9.38 -23.45 -4.88
N GLU A 323 8.56 -23.96 -3.94
CA GLU A 323 8.97 -24.99 -2.99
C GLU A 323 9.67 -26.11 -3.76
N THR A 324 10.98 -26.23 -3.62
CA THR A 324 11.63 -27.49 -3.92
C THR A 324 11.13 -28.45 -2.85
N GLY A 325 10.31 -29.42 -3.27
CA GLY A 325 9.71 -30.44 -2.42
C GLY A 325 10.72 -31.14 -1.49
N PRO A 326 10.23 -31.97 -0.56
CA PRO A 326 10.92 -32.29 0.69
C PRO A 326 12.23 -33.04 0.43
N GLY A 327 13.32 -32.28 0.39
CA GLY A 327 14.68 -32.76 0.18
C GLY A 327 15.56 -32.22 1.29
N LEU A 328 15.69 -33.02 2.34
CA LEU A 328 16.78 -33.11 3.32
C LEU A 328 17.83 -31.97 3.28
N ILE A 329 17.82 -31.12 4.31
CA ILE A 329 18.95 -30.73 5.20
C ILE A 329 18.71 -29.31 5.74
N PRO A 330 18.37 -29.18 7.04
CA PRO A 330 18.85 -28.04 7.84
C PRO A 330 19.66 -28.44 9.10
N GLU A 331 20.05 -29.71 9.27
CA GLU A 331 20.73 -30.15 10.51
C GLU A 331 22.26 -30.27 10.39
N ILE A 332 22.82 -30.21 9.18
CA ILE A 332 24.28 -30.33 8.97
C ILE A 332 24.97 -28.95 8.89
N GLY A 333 24.27 -27.91 8.41
CA GLY A 333 24.85 -26.57 8.26
C GLY A 333 25.16 -25.86 9.58
N GLY A 334 24.36 -26.11 10.63
CA GLY A 334 24.54 -25.47 11.94
C GLY A 334 25.74 -26.00 12.73
N LYS A 335 26.11 -27.27 12.58
CA LYS A 335 27.23 -27.88 13.31
C LYS A 335 28.58 -27.58 12.68
N ILE A 336 28.67 -27.56 11.35
CA ILE A 336 29.93 -27.26 10.63
C ILE A 336 30.34 -25.79 10.84
N LEU A 337 29.37 -24.87 10.89
CA LEU A 337 29.64 -23.45 11.14
C LEU A 337 30.12 -23.17 12.58
N GLN A 338 29.64 -23.94 13.57
CA GLN A 338 30.09 -23.80 14.97
C GLN A 338 31.48 -24.39 15.22
N GLU A 339 31.88 -25.44 14.49
CA GLU A 339 33.25 -25.98 14.62
C GLU A 339 34.29 -25.08 13.95
N LEU A 340 33.96 -24.46 12.81
CA LEU A 340 34.86 -23.52 12.13
C LEU A 340 35.10 -22.22 12.92
N LEU A 341 34.13 -21.78 13.74
CA LEU A 341 34.28 -20.60 14.60
C LEU A 341 35.11 -20.86 15.87
N LYS A 342 35.28 -22.12 16.29
CA LYS A 342 36.13 -22.47 17.44
C LYS A 342 37.61 -22.62 17.08
N ALA A 343 37.94 -22.85 15.81
CA ALA A 343 39.32 -23.06 15.36
C ALA A 343 40.08 -21.75 15.03
N GLY A 344 39.44 -20.58 15.11
CA GLY A 344 40.01 -19.30 14.64
C GLY A 344 40.65 -18.40 15.71
N SER A 345 40.83 -18.85 16.96
CA SER A 345 41.42 -18.04 18.03
C SER A 345 42.57 -18.77 18.70
N SER A 346 43.71 -18.89 18.02
CA SER A 346 45.06 -19.12 18.58
C SER A 346 46.10 -19.10 17.45
N ALA A 347 46.65 -17.93 17.13
CA ALA A 347 48.01 -17.65 16.64
C ALA A 347 48.10 -16.18 16.19
#